data_AF-A0A484GZL6-F1
#
_entry.id   AF-A0A484GZL6-F1
#
_cell.length_a   1.000
_cell.length_b   1.000
_cell.length_c   1.000
_cell.angle_alpha   90.00
_cell.angle_beta   90.00
_cell.angle_gamma   90.00
#
_symmetry.space_group_name_H-M   'P 1'
#
loop_
_entity.id
_entity.type
_entity.pdbx_description
1 polymer ?
#
loop_
_entity_poly.entity_id
_entity_poly.type
_entity_poly.pdbx_seq_one_letter_code
_entity_poly.pdbx_strand_id
1 'polypeptide(L)' 'GKLSSEDKETMEKAVEEKIEWLESHQNADIKDFKAKKKELEEIVQPIISKLYGSEGLPP' A
#
# COMPACT_ATOMS: atom_id res chain seq x y z
N GLY A 1 11.41 10.01 -11.29
CA GLY A 1 11.68 8.98 -10.27
C GLY A 1 11.28 7.63 -10.84
N LYS A 2 11.84 6.52 -10.34
CA LYS A 2 11.61 5.17 -10.90
C LYS A 2 10.15 4.68 -10.83
N LEU A 3 9.31 5.33 -10.01
CA LEU A 3 7.86 5.14 -9.95
C LEU A 3 7.13 6.12 -10.87
N SER A 4 6.14 5.62 -11.61
CA SER A 4 5.24 6.47 -12.40
C SER A 4 4.40 7.36 -11.49
N SER A 5 3.91 8.48 -12.02
CA SER A 5 3.00 9.36 -11.26
C SER A 5 1.72 8.64 -10.86
N GLU A 6 1.23 7.73 -11.71
CA GLU A 6 0.06 6.90 -11.44
C GLU A 6 0.30 5.92 -10.28
N ASP A 7 1.45 5.23 -10.26
CA ASP A 7 1.80 4.33 -9.16
C ASP A 7 1.90 5.12 -7.83
N LYS A 8 2.45 6.33 -7.85
CA LYS A 8 2.52 7.20 -6.66
C LYS A 8 1.15 7.63 -6.18
N GLU A 9 0.31 8.15 -7.07
CA GLU A 9 -1.04 8.58 -6.75
C GLU A 9 -1.87 7.41 -6.20
N THR A 10 -1.69 6.21 -6.75
CA THR A 10 -2.35 4.99 -6.27
C THR A 10 -1.92 4.65 -4.84
N MET A 11 -0.62 4.75 -4.52
CA MET A 11 -0.12 4.52 -3.15
C MET A 11 -0.64 5.57 -2.17
N GLU A 12 -0.60 6.85 -2.55
CA GLU A 12 -1.04 7.96 -1.71
C GLU A 12 -2.52 7.80 -1.34
N LYS A 13 -3.39 7.56 -2.35
CA LYS A 13 -4.81 7.31 -2.11
C LYS A 13 -5.06 6.10 -1.21
N ALA A 14 -4.36 4.99 -1.46
CA ALA A 14 -4.52 3.78 -0.65
C ALA A 14 -4.13 4.01 0.82
N VAL A 15 -3.07 4.80 1.06
CA VAL A 15 -2.64 5.17 2.41
C VAL A 15 -3.64 6.11 3.08
N GLU A 16 -4.11 7.15 2.38
CA GLU A 16 -5.11 8.08 2.89
C GLU A 16 -6.41 7.37 3.29
N GLU A 17 -6.93 6.50 2.42
CA GLU A 17 -8.12 5.70 2.72
C GLU A 17 -7.95 4.83 3.98
N LYS A 18 -6.75 4.25 4.20
CA LYS A 18 -6.50 3.47 5.42
C LYS A 18 -6.37 4.35 6.64
N ILE A 19 -5.78 5.54 6.53
CA ILE A 19 -5.70 6.51 7.63
C ILE A 19 -7.12 6.92 8.07
N GLU A 20 -7.98 7.32 7.13
CA GLU A 20 -9.37 7.69 7.42
C GLU A 20 -10.15 6.54 8.07
N TRP A 21 -9.92 5.31 7.59
CA TRP A 21 -10.52 4.13 8.20
C TRP A 21 -10.03 3.93 9.64
N LEU A 22 -8.73 4.04 9.90
CA LEU A 22 -8.15 3.90 11.24
C LEU A 22 -8.70 4.96 12.21
N GLU A 23 -8.84 6.20 11.76
CA GLU A 23 -9.38 7.30 12.56
C GLU A 23 -10.85 7.06 12.98
N SER A 24 -11.65 6.48 12.08
CA SER A 24 -13.06 6.17 12.30
C SER A 24 -13.29 4.81 13.01
N HIS A 25 -12.28 3.95 13.08
CA HIS A 25 -12.39 2.57 13.58
C HIS A 25 -11.33 2.23 14.65
N GLN A 26 -11.06 3.16 15.57
CA GLN A 26 -10.03 3.00 16.62
C GLN A 26 -10.24 1.78 17.53
N ASN A 27 -11.48 1.30 17.66
CA ASN A 27 -11.85 0.14 18.49
C ASN A 27 -12.19 -1.11 17.65
N ALA A 28 -11.77 -1.16 16.39
CA ALA A 28 -11.99 -2.34 15.55
C ALA A 28 -11.25 -3.56 16.10
N ASP A 29 -11.67 -4.74 15.67
CA ASP A 29 -11.01 -5.96 16.11
C ASP A 29 -9.71 -6.21 15.32
N ILE A 30 -8.84 -7.03 15.90
CA ILE A 30 -7.59 -7.44 15.25
C ILE A 30 -7.81 -8.06 13.86
N LYS A 31 -8.98 -8.67 13.62
CA LYS A 31 -9.35 -9.25 12.32
C LYS A 31 -9.54 -8.14 11.29
N ASP A 32 -10.21 -7.06 11.66
CA ASP A 32 -10.48 -5.93 10.76
C ASP A 32 -9.20 -5.17 10.45
N PHE A 33 -8.35 -4.92 11.45
CA PHE A 33 -7.03 -4.32 11.23
C PHE A 33 -6.17 -5.16 10.29
N LYS A 34 -6.17 -6.49 10.45
CA LYS A 34 -5.45 -7.40 9.53
C LYS A 34 -6.03 -7.37 8.13
N ALA A 35 -7.35 -7.30 7.97
CA ALA A 35 -8.00 -7.19 6.67
C ALA A 35 -7.59 -5.88 5.98
N LYS A 36 -7.65 -4.75 6.68
CA LYS A 36 -7.26 -3.44 6.13
C LYS A 36 -5.78 -3.34 5.80
N LYS A 37 -4.93 -3.95 6.62
CA LYS A 37 -3.51 -4.10 6.31
C LYS A 37 -3.31 -4.90 5.01
N LYS A 38 -4.01 -6.04 4.86
CA LYS A 38 -3.90 -6.89 3.67
C LYS A 38 -4.37 -6.14 2.41
N GLU A 39 -5.49 -5.42 2.48
CA GLU A 39 -5.97 -4.57 1.37
C GLU A 39 -4.90 -3.55 0.93
N LEU A 40 -4.20 -2.91 1.89
CA LEU A 40 -3.13 -1.97 1.58
C LEU A 40 -1.91 -2.68 0.96
N GLU A 41 -1.52 -3.84 1.50
CA GLU A 41 -0.42 -4.64 0.96
C GLU A 41 -0.71 -5.08 -0.48
N GLU A 42 -1.93 -5.52 -0.80
CA GLU A 42 -2.31 -5.92 -2.16
C GLU A 42 -2.14 -4.81 -3.21
N ILE A 43 -2.29 -3.54 -2.79
CA ILE A 43 -2.09 -2.37 -3.65
C ILE A 43 -0.60 -1.99 -3.73
N VAL A 44 0.10 -1.99 -2.60
CA VAL A 44 1.47 -1.46 -2.50
C VAL A 44 2.52 -2.47 -2.96
N GLN A 45 2.33 -3.77 -2.70
CA GLN A 45 3.25 -4.84 -3.10
C GLN A 45 3.60 -4.84 -4.60
N PRO A 46 2.66 -4.80 -5.56
CA PRO A 46 3.01 -4.79 -6.98
C PRO A 46 3.80 -3.54 -7.37
N ILE A 47 3.53 -2.40 -6.74
CA ILE A 47 4.23 -1.14 -6.99
C ILE A 47 5.67 -1.20 -6.47
N ILE A 48 5.85 -1.76 -5.28
CA ILE A 48 7.16 -2.06 -4.69
C ILE A 48 7.93 -3.06 -5.57
N SER A 49 7.29 -4.13 -6.06
CA SER A 49 7.90 -5.10 -6.96
C SER A 49 8.34 -4.46 -8.28
N LYS A 50 7.57 -3.53 -8.86
CA LYS A 50 8.00 -2.76 -10.04
C LYS A 50 9.23 -1.91 -9.74
N LEU A 51 9.26 -1.24 -8.58
CA LEU A 51 10.38 -0.39 -8.15
C LEU A 51 11.67 -1.20 -7.99
N TYR A 52 11.62 -2.34 -7.28
CA TYR A 52 12.77 -3.21 -7.06
C TYR A 52 13.11 -4.06 -8.29
N GLY A 53 12.14 -4.48 -9.10
CA GLY A 53 12.41 -5.17 -10.37
C GLY A 53 13.05 -4.27 -11.44
N SER A 54 12.91 -2.95 -11.29
CA SER A 54 13.63 -1.95 -12.09
C SER A 54 15.06 -1.70 -11.58
N GLU A 55 15.39 -2.14 -10.37
CA GLU A 55 16.75 -2.35 -9.91
C GLU A 55 17.13 -3.78 -10.25
N GLY A 56 17.70 -3.99 -11.44
CA GLY A 56 18.32 -5.26 -11.78
C GLY A 56 19.30 -5.67 -10.68
N LEU A 57 18.85 -6.50 -9.75
CA LEU A 57 19.72 -7.32 -8.95
C LEU A 57 20.26 -8.38 -9.91
N PRO A 58 21.58 -8.49 -10.09
CA PRO A 58 22.15 -9.64 -10.79
C PRO A 58 21.80 -10.92 -9.99
N PRO A 59 21.78 -12.09 -10.65
CA PRO A 59 21.30 -13.35 -10.10
C PRO A 59 21.95 -13.75 -8.76
#